data_AF-A0A916U6I5-F1
#
_entry.id   AF-A0A916U6I5-F1
#
_cell.length_a   1.000
_cell.length_b   1.000
_cell.length_c   1.000
_cell.angle_alpha   90.00
_cell.angle_beta   90.00
_cell.angle_gamma   90.00
#
_symmetry.space_group_name_H-M   'P 1'
#
loop_
_entity.id
_entity.type
_entity.pdbx_description
1 polymer ?
#
loop_
_entity_poly.entity_id
_entity_poly.type
_entity_poly.pdbx_seq_one_letter_code
_entity_poly.pdbx_strand_id
1 'polypeptide(L)' 'MNPEHLQLLLTRTMPYGKYKDRVLADLPGHYLGWFAREGFPKGELGALLALMYELDHNNLRSLLDPLRGR' A
#
# COMPACT_ATOMS: atom_id res chain seq x y z
N MET A 1 -12.32 -8.75 2.30
CA MET A 1 -11.67 -7.43 2.09
C MET A 1 -12.68 -6.34 2.38
N ASN A 2 -12.32 -5.34 3.17
CA ASN A 2 -13.18 -4.18 3.41
C ASN A 2 -12.86 -3.11 2.33
N PRO A 3 -13.82 -2.66 1.52
CA PRO A 3 -13.58 -1.68 0.44
C PRO A 3 -12.90 -0.39 0.93
N GLU A 4 -13.16 -0.02 2.18
CA GLU A 4 -12.58 1.14 2.87
C GLU A 4 -11.04 1.11 2.88
N HIS A 5 -10.42 -0.07 2.92
CA HIS A 5 -8.96 -0.18 2.90
C HIS A 5 -8.35 0.34 1.60
N LEU A 6 -9.04 0.22 0.46
CA LEU A 6 -8.55 0.75 -0.81
C LEU A 6 -8.46 2.28 -0.79
N GLN A 7 -9.41 2.95 -0.13
CA GLN A 7 -9.37 4.40 0.07
C GLN A 7 -8.25 4.80 1.04
N LEU A 8 -8.00 3.99 2.07
CA LEU A 8 -6.89 4.22 2.99
C LEU A 8 -5.53 4.12 2.28
N LEU A 9 -5.36 3.25 1.29
CA LEU A 9 -4.12 3.20 0.49
C LEU A 9 -3.81 4.52 -0.22
N LEU A 10 -4.85 5.29 -0.59
CA LEU A 10 -4.75 6.54 -1.32
C LEU A 10 -4.62 7.78 -0.41
N THR A 11 -4.97 7.65 0.87
CA THR A 11 -4.98 8.78 1.81
C THR A 11 -3.91 8.66 2.89
N ARG A 12 -3.55 7.44 3.28
CA ARG A 12 -2.48 7.20 4.25
C ARG A 12 -1.12 7.36 3.59
N THR A 13 -0.22 8.00 4.34
CA THR A 13 1.18 8.13 4.00
C THR A 13 2.03 7.20 4.85
N MET A 14 3.19 6.81 4.33
CA MET A 14 4.16 6.02 5.06
C MET A 14 4.75 6.86 6.20
N PRO A 15 4.65 6.43 7.47
CA PRO A 15 5.06 7.27 8.61
C PRO A 15 6.57 7.28 8.86
N TYR A 16 7.33 6.38 8.26
CA TYR A 16 8.77 6.23 8.48
C TYR A 16 9.50 5.60 7.29
N GLY A 17 10.83 5.49 7.40
CA GLY A 17 11.68 4.83 6.43
C GLY A 17 11.99 5.68 5.19
N LYS A 18 12.52 5.03 4.15
CA LYS A 18 12.99 5.70 2.92
C LYS A 18 11.90 6.47 2.19
N TYR A 19 10.66 6.00 2.27
CA TYR A 19 9.50 6.58 1.57
C TYR A 19 8.56 7.31 2.52
N LYS A 20 9.07 7.85 3.63
CA LYS A 20 8.28 8.66 4.56
C LYS A 20 7.52 9.77 3.83
N ASP A 21 6.29 10.04 4.28
CA ASP A 21 5.36 11.04 3.76
C ASP A 21 4.83 10.76 2.34
N ARG A 22 5.20 9.61 1.74
CA ARG A 22 4.63 9.13 0.48
C ARG A 22 3.34 8.35 0.73
N VAL A 23 2.33 8.54 -0.11
CA VAL A 23 1.09 7.78 -0.10
C VAL A 23 1.36 6.29 -0.33
N LEU A 24 0.67 5.41 0.41
CA LEU A 24 0.92 3.96 0.34
C LEU A 24 0.74 3.39 -1.07
N ALA A 25 -0.25 3.88 -1.82
CA ALA A 25 -0.49 3.50 -3.21
C ALA A 25 0.67 3.83 -4.17
N ASP A 26 1.52 4.80 -3.82
CA ASP A 26 2.67 5.22 -4.62
C ASP A 26 3.98 4.56 -4.17
N LEU A 27 3.92 3.64 -3.20
CA LEU A 27 5.09 2.89 -2.76
C LEU A 27 5.58 1.97 -3.89
N PRO A 28 6.90 1.95 -4.15
CA PRO A 28 7.45 1.07 -5.18
C PRO A 28 7.32 -0.41 -4.83
N GLY A 29 7.11 -1.25 -5.86
CA GLY A 29 6.97 -2.71 -5.69
C GLY A 29 8.15 -3.37 -4.97
N HIS A 30 9.39 -2.95 -5.24
CA HIS A 30 10.57 -3.47 -4.53
C HIS A 30 10.56 -3.18 -3.03
N TYR A 31 9.94 -2.07 -2.62
CA TYR A 31 9.83 -1.71 -1.20
C TYR A 31 8.76 -2.55 -0.49
N LEU A 32 7.63 -2.78 -1.17
CA LEU A 32 6.58 -3.67 -0.69
C LEU A 32 7.07 -5.13 -0.63
N GLY A 33 7.83 -5.57 -1.64
CA GLY A 33 8.45 -6.89 -1.69
C GLY A 33 9.50 -7.11 -0.60
N TRP A 34 10.21 -6.05 -0.18
CA TRP A 34 11.09 -6.12 0.99
C TRP A 34 10.28 -6.39 2.27
N PHE A 35 9.17 -5.69 2.49
CA PHE A 35 8.27 -5.97 3.62
C PHE A 35 7.63 -7.36 3.56
N ALA A 36 7.30 -7.87 2.37
CA ALA A 36 6.78 -9.24 2.22
C ALA A 36 7.80 -10.31 2.66
N ARG A 37 9.10 -10.01 2.57
CA ARG A 37 10.18 -10.90 3.01
C ARG A 37 10.52 -10.75 4.49
N GLU A 38 10.63 -9.52 4.98
CA GLU A 38 10.98 -9.25 6.38
C GLU A 38 9.80 -9.39 7.35
N GLY A 39 8.58 -9.23 6.82
CA GLY A 39 7.33 -9.19 7.58
C GLY A 39 6.73 -7.80 7.63
N PHE A 40 5.40 -7.74 7.55
CA PHE A 40 4.66 -6.50 7.69
C PHE A 40 4.54 -6.08 9.17
N PRO A 41 4.55 -4.78 9.49
CA PRO A 41 4.32 -4.31 10.85
C PRO A 41 2.95 -4.74 11.38
N LYS A 42 2.76 -4.80 12.69
CA LYS A 42 1.43 -5.12 13.25
C LYS A 42 0.47 -3.93 13.10
N GLY A 43 -0.83 -4.23 13.04
CA GLY A 43 -1.90 -3.22 13.00
C GLY A 43 -2.30 -2.78 11.58
N GLU A 44 -3.04 -1.67 11.51
CA GLU A 44 -3.63 -1.15 10.26
C GLU A 44 -2.58 -0.95 9.16
N LEU A 45 -1.45 -0.33 9.49
CA LEU A 45 -0.39 -0.05 8.51
C LEU A 45 0.12 -1.33 7.83
N GLY A 46 0.33 -2.40 8.60
CA GLY A 46 0.79 -3.66 8.03
C GLY A 46 -0.25 -4.33 7.15
N ALA A 47 -1.51 -4.29 7.55
CA ALA A 47 -2.61 -4.79 6.73
C ALA A 47 -2.72 -4.02 5.40
N LEU A 48 -2.52 -2.69 5.43
CA LEU A 48 -2.49 -1.85 4.23
C LEU A 48 -1.27 -2.14 3.35
N LEU A 49 -0.08 -2.31 3.94
CA LEU A 49 1.13 -2.65 3.18
C LEU A 49 1.02 -4.04 2.54
N ALA A 50 0.46 -5.02 3.24
CA ALA A 50 0.20 -6.35 2.71
C ALA A 50 -0.81 -6.30 1.55
N LEU A 51 -1.90 -5.55 1.72
CA LEU A 51 -2.88 -5.31 0.66
C LEU A 51 -2.23 -4.65 -0.56
N MET A 52 -1.41 -3.63 -0.35
CA MET A 52 -0.73 -2.94 -1.44
C MET A 52 0.25 -3.87 -2.18
N TYR A 53 0.95 -4.73 -1.44
CA TYR A 53 1.81 -5.76 -2.02
C TYR A 53 1.01 -6.77 -2.85
N GLU A 54 -0.15 -7.24 -2.37
CA GLU A 54 -1.03 -8.13 -3.14
C GLU A 54 -1.51 -7.47 -4.44
N LEU A 55 -1.89 -6.20 -4.40
CA LEU A 55 -2.28 -5.44 -5.59
C LEU A 55 -1.12 -5.30 -6.58
N ASP A 56 0.08 -5.00 -6.09
CA ASP A 56 1.28 -4.90 -6.93
C ASP A 56 1.65 -6.24 -7.57
N HIS A 57 1.72 -7.30 -6.75
CA HIS A 57 2.15 -8.64 -7.18
C HIS A 57 1.21 -9.27 -8.22
N ASN A 58 -0.08 -8.93 -8.17
CA ASN A 58 -1.08 -9.40 -9.12
C ASN A 58 -1.32 -8.45 -10.30
N ASN A 59 -0.53 -7.37 -10.45
CA ASN A 59 -0.72 -6.32 -11.46
C ASN A 59 -2.10 -5.63 -11.40
N LEU A 60 -2.66 -5.48 -10.20
CA LEU A 60 -3.98 -4.91 -9.93
C LEU A 60 -3.94 -3.46 -9.42
N ARG A 61 -2.79 -2.77 -9.51
CA ARG A 61 -2.67 -1.37 -9.08
C ARG A 61 -3.66 -0.43 -9.76
N SER A 62 -4.01 -0.71 -11.02
CA SER A 62 -4.97 0.08 -11.80
C SER A 62 -6.38 0.12 -11.20
N LEU A 63 -6.72 -0.81 -10.30
CA LEU A 63 -7.98 -0.77 -9.55
C LEU A 63 -8.09 0.46 -8.63
N LEU A 64 -6.96 1.09 -8.30
CA LEU A 64 -6.92 2.31 -7.49
C LEU A 64 -7.14 3.59 -8.33
N ASP A 65 -6.95 3.54 -9.64
CA ASP A 65 -7.08 4.69 -10.54
C ASP A 65 -8.46 5.38 -10.46
N PRO A 66 -9.60 4.67 -10.51
CA PRO A 66 -10.91 5.33 -10.39
C PRO A 66 -11.14 5.98 -9.02
N LEU A 67 -10.39 5.56 -7.98
CA LEU A 67 -10.52 6.07 -6.63
C LEU A 67 -9.59 7.28 -6.35
N ARG A 68 -8.59 7.53 -7.20
CA ARG A 68 -7.64 8.65 -7.02
C ARG A 68 -8.28 10.04 -7.14
N GLY A 69 -9.49 10.13 -7.68
CA GLY A 69 -10.09 11.41 -8.05
C GLY A 69 -9.34 12.01 -9.23
N ARG A 70 -10.08 12.55 -10.19
CA ARG A 70 -9.49 13.35 -11.29
C ARG A 70 -9.40 14.81 -10.85
#